data_AF-A0A835WZ81-F1
#
_entry.id   AF-A0A835WZ81-F1
#
_cell.length_a   1.000
_cell.length_b   1.000
_cell.length_c   1.000
_cell.angle_alpha   90.00
_cell.angle_beta   90.00
_cell.angle_gamma   90.00
#
_symmetry.space_group_name_H-M   'P 1'
#
loop_
_entity.id
_entity.type
_entity.pdbx_description
1 polymer ?
#
loop_
_entity_poly.entity_id
_entity_poly.type
_entity_poly.pdbx_seq_one_letter_code
_entity_poly.pdbx_strand_id
1 'polypeptide(L)'
;MKSLKSSQILVLSFVLLLVTFSIPQAFPYAFAQTNLHCSDGQVLVYRIISEKYACLNPPSADKWYKSGIAEPVEQISVEAKPHPEKMISAAPIPDAAIGPAIDFSKGYLVEEIKDGLYWVTDGAYNTIFLVTAQGVIVVDAPPSIGQNYLNAIAEVTELPITHVIYSHTHRDHIGAASMFPSDAVIIAHQETASQLEQRNDPNRPVPTVTFEEKYTLEIGNQVLELEYHGPIHEPGNIFIYAPQQKVLMLVDIVFPGWTPFKDLAMAEDVPAFIVAHDIILEYDFDTYVGGHLTRLGTSQDVVIQKEYFQDIQENAALANQQVDFMAIAQEVGFENPWLIFQIYADTITQQCTDATVPDWIDRLAGVDLFTYDHCWKISESQRID
;
A
#
# COMPACT_ATOMS: atom_id res chain seq x y z
N MET A 1 9.12 -13.05 73.13
CA MET A 1 10.41 -12.58 73.67
C MET A 1 10.76 -11.23 73.03
N LYS A 2 10.90 -10.19 73.86
CA LYS A 2 11.61 -8.88 73.71
C LYS A 2 11.96 -8.42 72.28
N SER A 3 11.35 -7.38 71.69
CA SER A 3 11.41 -5.92 71.96
C SER A 3 12.65 -5.17 71.42
N LEU A 4 12.36 -4.08 70.68
CA LEU A 4 12.94 -2.73 70.79
C LEU A 4 14.40 -2.49 70.32
N LYS A 5 14.61 -1.64 69.30
CA LYS A 5 14.92 -0.19 69.45
C LYS A 5 15.33 0.51 68.13
N SER A 6 14.74 1.70 67.94
CA SER A 6 15.27 2.79 67.11
C SER A 6 16.33 3.60 67.88
N SER A 7 17.24 4.31 67.19
CA SER A 7 17.90 5.58 67.61
C SER A 7 18.70 6.13 66.40
N GLN A 8 18.30 7.24 65.77
CA GLN A 8 18.76 8.64 65.96
C GLN A 8 20.17 8.97 65.39
N ILE A 9 20.26 9.77 64.30
CA ILE A 9 20.55 11.23 64.18
C ILE A 9 22.05 11.57 64.02
N LEU A 10 22.41 12.16 62.86
CA LEU A 10 23.38 13.27 62.67
C LEU A 10 23.29 13.77 61.20
N VAL A 11 22.43 14.74 60.87
CA VAL A 11 22.69 16.19 60.64
C VAL A 11 24.11 16.59 60.17
N LEU A 12 24.23 16.97 58.90
CA LEU A 12 25.12 18.03 58.34
C LEU A 12 24.57 18.36 56.93
N SER A 13 23.64 19.32 56.81
CA SER A 13 23.89 20.73 56.46
C SER A 13 24.92 20.94 55.34
N PHE A 14 24.46 21.28 54.13
CA PHE A 14 25.05 22.37 53.34
C PHE A 14 24.00 22.93 52.36
N VAL A 15 23.74 24.23 52.52
CA VAL A 15 22.83 25.06 51.73
C VAL A 15 23.70 25.99 50.87
N LEU A 16 23.38 25.99 49.57
CA LEU A 16 23.43 27.11 48.61
C LEU A 16 24.79 27.74 48.23
N LEU A 17 25.14 27.58 46.94
CA LEU A 17 25.66 28.68 46.14
C LEU A 17 24.98 28.66 44.76
N LEU A 18 24.32 29.77 44.41
CA LEU A 18 23.68 30.00 43.11
C LEU A 18 24.73 30.07 42.00
N VAL A 19 24.46 29.42 40.86
CA VAL A 19 24.87 29.91 39.54
C VAL A 19 23.71 29.65 38.57
N THR A 20 23.14 30.74 38.06
CA THR A 20 22.22 30.75 36.92
C THR A 20 22.97 30.39 35.65
N PHE A 21 22.59 29.33 34.93
CA PHE A 21 22.87 29.22 33.49
C PHE A 21 21.77 28.49 32.74
N SER A 22 21.51 29.05 31.57
CA SER A 22 20.51 28.81 30.54
C SER A 22 20.27 27.35 30.14
N ILE A 23 19.04 27.13 29.68
CA ILE A 23 18.56 25.98 28.89
C ILE A 23 19.60 25.63 27.80
N PRO A 24 20.13 24.39 27.72
CA PRO A 24 20.79 23.94 26.52
C PRO A 24 19.74 23.45 25.53
N GLN A 25 19.90 24.00 24.33
CA GLN A 25 19.09 23.80 23.14
C GLN A 25 19.05 22.33 22.70
N ALA A 26 18.01 22.03 21.91
CA ALA A 26 17.83 20.92 21.01
C ALA A 26 19.08 20.06 20.74
N PHE A 27 18.94 18.74 20.95
CA PHE A 27 19.82 17.76 20.35
C PHE A 27 19.76 17.91 18.81
N PRO A 28 20.88 18.18 18.12
CA PRO A 28 20.90 18.03 16.69
C PRO A 28 20.92 16.53 16.38
N TYR A 29 19.93 16.08 15.61
CA TYR A 29 20.01 14.83 14.87
C TYR A 29 21.30 14.88 14.03
N ALA A 30 22.30 14.09 14.41
CA ALA A 30 23.44 13.80 13.57
C ALA A 30 22.92 12.91 12.42
N PHE A 31 22.56 13.53 11.29
CA PHE A 31 22.31 12.82 10.05
C PHE A 31 23.61 12.10 9.63
N ALA A 32 23.52 10.78 9.45
CA ALA A 32 24.58 10.02 8.82
C ALA A 32 24.77 10.54 7.39
N GLN A 33 25.94 11.11 7.10
CA GLN A 33 26.37 11.38 5.74
C GLN A 33 26.46 10.03 5.00
N THR A 34 25.55 9.77 4.07
CA THR A 34 25.77 8.74 3.06
C THR A 34 26.88 9.23 2.14
N ASN A 35 28.09 8.74 2.35
CA ASN A 35 29.26 9.01 1.51
C ASN A 35 29.05 8.38 0.12
N LEU A 36 28.34 9.07 -0.76
CA LEU A 36 28.27 8.74 -2.18
C LEU A 36 29.64 9.05 -2.81
N HIS A 37 30.46 8.01 -2.98
CA HIS A 37 31.75 8.11 -3.66
C HIS A 37 31.72 7.29 -4.95
N CYS A 38 32.12 7.91 -6.06
CA CYS A 38 32.38 7.21 -7.30
C CYS A 38 33.78 6.60 -7.31
N SER A 39 34.02 5.64 -8.20
CA SER A 39 35.36 5.07 -8.37
C SER A 39 36.31 6.10 -9.00
N ASP A 40 37.62 5.91 -8.83
CA ASP A 40 38.63 6.79 -9.42
C ASP A 40 38.42 7.00 -10.92
N GLY A 41 38.37 8.27 -11.34
CA GLY A 41 38.15 8.67 -12.73
C GLY A 41 36.68 8.78 -13.14
N GLN A 42 35.72 8.55 -12.25
CA GLN A 42 34.29 8.81 -12.48
C GLN A 42 33.84 10.13 -11.85
N VAL A 43 32.77 10.70 -12.40
CA VAL A 43 32.10 11.93 -11.98
C VAL A 43 30.74 11.56 -11.41
N LEU A 44 30.43 12.05 -10.21
CA LEU A 44 29.08 11.94 -9.63
C LEU A 44 28.17 12.97 -10.31
N VAL A 45 27.02 12.52 -10.81
CA VAL A 45 26.00 13.35 -11.45
C VAL A 45 24.65 13.16 -10.77
N TYR A 46 23.78 14.18 -10.81
CA TYR A 46 22.39 14.07 -10.38
C TYR A 46 21.49 13.89 -11.59
N ARG A 47 20.77 12.75 -11.68
CA ARG A 47 19.86 12.45 -12.79
C ARG A 47 18.55 13.19 -12.57
N ILE A 48 18.15 14.03 -13.51
CA ILE A 48 16.95 14.85 -13.38
C ILE A 48 15.69 13.97 -13.41
N ILE A 49 15.61 13.03 -14.37
CA ILE A 49 14.41 12.21 -14.60
C ILE A 49 14.14 11.24 -13.43
N SER A 50 15.19 10.60 -12.91
CA SER A 50 15.04 9.56 -11.88
C SER A 50 15.30 10.06 -10.46
N GLU A 51 15.62 11.34 -10.30
CA GLU A 51 15.97 11.99 -9.03
C GLU A 51 17.04 11.23 -8.21
N LYS A 52 17.95 10.55 -8.90
CA LYS A 52 18.98 9.67 -8.32
C LYS A 52 20.37 10.13 -8.70
N TYR A 53 21.34 9.85 -7.83
CA TYR A 53 22.76 10.05 -8.13
C TYR A 53 23.32 8.87 -8.96
N ALA A 54 24.23 9.17 -9.88
CA ALA A 54 24.94 8.16 -10.67
C ALA A 54 26.42 8.51 -10.86
N CYS A 55 27.26 7.49 -11.04
CA CYS A 55 28.69 7.65 -11.31
C CYS A 55 28.99 7.39 -12.79
N LEU A 56 29.44 8.41 -13.51
CA LEU A 56 29.70 8.38 -14.95
C LEU A 56 31.18 8.57 -15.26
N ASN A 57 31.66 8.08 -16.40
CA ASN A 57 32.94 8.56 -16.91
C ASN A 57 32.82 10.04 -17.36
N PRO A 58 33.93 10.82 -17.42
CA PRO A 58 33.84 12.25 -17.70
C PRO A 58 33.25 12.60 -19.09
N PRO A 59 33.55 11.87 -20.19
CA PRO A 59 32.88 12.09 -21.47
C PRO A 59 31.35 11.90 -21.42
N SER A 60 30.87 10.84 -20.77
CA SER A 60 29.43 10.60 -20.59
C SER A 60 28.79 11.69 -19.73
N ALA A 61 29.44 12.11 -18.64
CA ALA A 61 28.95 13.20 -17.80
C ALA A 61 28.78 14.52 -18.58
N ASP A 62 29.80 14.93 -19.35
CA ASP A 62 29.74 16.14 -20.19
C ASP A 62 28.61 16.07 -21.23
N LYS A 63 28.39 14.90 -21.82
CA LYS A 63 27.31 14.69 -22.78
C LYS A 63 25.94 14.80 -22.12
N TRP A 64 25.76 14.20 -20.95
CA TRP A 64 24.50 14.25 -20.21
C TRP A 64 24.14 15.65 -19.73
N TYR A 65 25.12 16.44 -19.31
CA TYR A 65 24.91 17.84 -18.96
C TYR A 65 24.41 18.65 -20.15
N LYS A 66 24.97 18.42 -21.34
CA LYS A 66 24.57 19.12 -22.58
C LYS A 66 23.18 18.71 -23.08
N SER A 67 22.77 17.48 -22.79
CA SER A 67 21.45 16.97 -23.16
C SER A 67 20.36 17.25 -22.11
N GLY A 68 20.70 17.77 -20.93
CA GLY A 68 19.75 17.99 -19.85
C GLY A 68 19.28 16.71 -19.15
N ILE A 69 20.04 15.61 -19.26
CA ILE A 69 19.73 14.33 -18.58
C ILE A 69 20.19 14.35 -17.12
N ALA A 70 21.26 15.09 -16.84
CA ALA A 70 21.79 15.25 -15.50
C ALA A 70 22.33 16.66 -15.25
N GLU A 71 22.48 16.99 -13.97
CA GLU A 71 23.15 18.20 -13.51
C GLU A 71 24.50 17.87 -12.84
N PRO A 72 25.49 18.77 -12.93
CA PRO A 72 26.74 18.61 -12.20
C PRO A 72 26.48 18.72 -10.70
N VAL A 73 26.98 17.77 -9.93
CA VAL A 73 26.84 17.81 -8.47
C VAL A 73 27.54 19.05 -7.86
N GLU A 74 28.56 19.60 -8.53
CA GLU A 74 29.21 20.86 -8.11
C GLU A 74 28.30 22.11 -8.22
N GLN A 75 27.23 22.06 -9.03
CA GLN A 75 26.21 23.12 -9.08
C GLN A 75 25.13 22.95 -8.00
N ILE A 76 25.14 21.83 -7.30
CA ILE A 76 24.32 21.58 -6.11
C ILE A 76 25.19 21.97 -4.91
N SER A 77 24.86 23.08 -4.23
CA SER A 77 25.53 23.43 -2.97
C SER A 77 25.45 22.24 -2.01
N VAL A 78 26.59 21.65 -1.66
CA VAL A 78 26.74 20.54 -0.70
C VAL A 78 26.58 21.02 0.76
N GLU A 79 25.70 21.99 1.00
CA GLU A 79 24.89 21.87 2.21
C GLU A 79 23.94 20.74 1.90
N ALA A 80 23.93 19.69 2.71
CA ALA A 80 22.97 18.60 2.56
C ALA A 80 21.60 19.22 2.35
N LYS A 81 21.14 19.28 1.08
CA LYS A 81 19.74 19.54 0.80
C LYS A 81 19.06 18.44 1.60
N PRO A 82 18.25 18.77 2.63
CA PRO A 82 17.48 17.75 3.31
C PRO A 82 16.80 16.96 2.21
N HIS A 83 16.80 15.62 2.31
CA HIS A 83 16.14 14.67 1.40
C HIS A 83 15.44 15.33 0.19
N PRO A 84 15.86 15.05 -1.07
CA PRO A 84 15.41 15.77 -2.28
C PRO A 84 13.96 16.17 -2.08
N GLU A 85 13.68 17.48 -1.94
CA GLU A 85 12.45 18.03 -1.34
C GLU A 85 11.30 17.07 -1.55
N LYS A 86 11.12 16.19 -0.56
CA LYS A 86 10.25 15.02 -0.64
C LYS A 86 8.92 15.55 -1.11
N MET A 87 8.47 15.31 -2.35
CA MET A 87 7.35 16.04 -2.99
C MET A 87 6.37 16.57 -1.92
N ILE A 88 6.54 17.83 -1.49
CA ILE A 88 5.82 18.34 -0.30
C ILE A 88 4.39 18.71 -0.71
N SER A 89 4.09 18.59 -1.99
CA SER A 89 2.79 18.81 -2.60
C SER A 89 2.43 17.61 -3.46
N ALA A 90 1.20 17.14 -3.30
CA ALA A 90 0.51 16.30 -4.25
C ALA A 90 -0.63 17.11 -4.88
N ALA A 91 -1.19 16.62 -5.99
CA ALA A 91 -2.42 17.14 -6.55
C ALA A 91 -3.56 17.09 -5.51
N PRO A 92 -4.51 18.02 -5.58
CA PRO A 92 -5.69 17.98 -4.71
C PRO A 92 -6.44 16.65 -4.85
N ILE A 93 -6.95 16.16 -3.73
CA ILE A 93 -7.82 14.97 -3.72
C ILE A 93 -9.15 15.36 -4.37
N PRO A 94 -9.61 14.69 -5.44
CA PRO A 94 -10.93 14.95 -6.02
C PRO A 94 -12.04 14.62 -5.02
N ASP A 95 -13.15 15.36 -5.04
CA ASP A 95 -14.28 15.13 -4.13
C ASP A 95 -14.81 13.69 -4.19
N ALA A 96 -14.76 13.08 -5.38
CA ALA A 96 -15.16 11.69 -5.60
C ALA A 96 -14.28 10.65 -4.88
N ALA A 97 -13.10 11.05 -4.37
CA ALA A 97 -12.19 10.18 -3.63
C ALA A 97 -12.39 10.28 -2.12
N ILE A 98 -13.08 11.31 -1.63
CA ILE A 98 -13.21 11.59 -0.20
C ILE A 98 -14.27 10.68 0.42
N GLY A 99 -13.89 10.00 1.51
CA GLY A 99 -14.79 9.19 2.31
C GLY A 99 -15.43 9.93 3.50
N PRO A 100 -16.25 9.23 4.29
CA PRO A 100 -16.84 9.80 5.49
C PRO A 100 -15.76 10.24 6.49
N ALA A 101 -16.08 11.27 7.25
CA ALA A 101 -15.21 11.71 8.33
C ALA A 101 -15.18 10.68 9.46
N ILE A 102 -13.97 10.34 9.92
CA ILE A 102 -13.79 9.49 11.09
C ILE A 102 -13.78 10.37 12.33
N ASP A 103 -14.63 10.04 13.30
CA ASP A 103 -14.59 10.68 14.61
C ASP A 103 -13.26 10.31 15.30
N PHE A 104 -12.32 11.25 15.37
CA PHE A 104 -11.00 11.05 15.98
C PHE A 104 -11.07 10.60 17.45
N SER A 105 -12.16 10.90 18.16
CA SER A 105 -12.33 10.44 19.55
C SER A 105 -12.69 8.96 19.64
N LYS A 106 -13.32 8.41 18.58
CA LYS A 106 -13.68 7.00 18.44
C LYS A 106 -12.60 6.21 17.70
N GLY A 107 -11.99 6.79 16.67
CA GLY A 107 -10.92 6.21 15.87
C GLY A 107 -11.37 5.23 14.78
N TYR A 108 -12.68 5.02 14.62
CA TYR A 108 -13.27 4.18 13.58
C TYR A 108 -14.73 4.57 13.30
N LEU A 109 -15.21 4.17 12.13
CA LEU A 109 -16.61 4.17 11.72
C LEU A 109 -17.12 2.73 11.67
N VAL A 110 -18.37 2.53 12.08
CA VAL A 110 -19.12 1.29 11.84
C VAL A 110 -20.51 1.66 11.32
N GLU A 111 -20.87 1.13 10.15
CA GLU A 111 -22.15 1.40 9.50
C GLU A 111 -22.72 0.13 8.89
N GLU A 112 -24.04 -0.06 9.01
CA GLU A 112 -24.72 -1.16 8.32
C GLU A 112 -24.79 -0.84 6.83
N ILE A 113 -24.27 -1.74 5.98
CA ILE A 113 -24.48 -1.68 4.54
C ILE A 113 -25.89 -2.17 4.23
N LYS A 114 -26.18 -3.43 4.59
CA LYS A 114 -27.48 -4.07 4.35
C LYS A 114 -27.62 -5.41 5.07
N ASP A 115 -28.83 -5.72 5.55
CA ASP A 115 -29.25 -7.04 6.04
C ASP A 115 -28.22 -7.71 6.96
N GLY A 116 -27.71 -6.98 7.96
CA GLY A 116 -26.77 -7.48 8.95
C GLY A 116 -25.30 -7.48 8.54
N LEU A 117 -24.95 -7.01 7.35
CA LEU A 117 -23.57 -6.78 6.92
C LEU A 117 -23.14 -5.34 7.22
N TYR A 118 -22.05 -5.19 7.96
CA TYR A 118 -21.54 -3.92 8.45
C TYR A 118 -20.16 -3.65 7.87
N TRP A 119 -19.93 -2.40 7.49
CA TRP A 119 -18.64 -1.84 7.14
C TRP A 119 -17.95 -1.27 8.38
N VAL A 120 -16.65 -1.53 8.51
CA VAL A 120 -15.77 -0.93 9.52
C VAL A 120 -14.57 -0.28 8.83
N THR A 121 -14.25 0.96 9.22
CA THR A 121 -13.06 1.66 8.72
C THR A 121 -12.44 2.59 9.77
N ASP A 122 -11.13 2.77 9.72
CA ASP A 122 -10.39 3.82 10.44
C ASP A 122 -10.08 5.05 9.56
N GLY A 123 -10.62 5.08 8.34
CA GLY A 123 -10.35 6.08 7.31
C GLY A 123 -9.21 5.72 6.36
N ALA A 124 -8.48 4.62 6.60
CA ALA A 124 -7.41 4.14 5.74
C ALA A 124 -7.58 2.67 5.32
N TYR A 125 -8.18 1.84 6.18
CA TYR A 125 -8.47 0.44 5.93
C TYR A 125 -9.97 0.19 6.02
N ASN A 126 -10.46 -0.76 5.24
CA ASN A 126 -11.86 -1.14 5.17
C ASN A 126 -12.00 -2.64 5.41
N THR A 127 -12.95 -3.03 6.24
CA THR A 127 -13.33 -4.43 6.40
C THR A 127 -14.82 -4.56 6.68
N ILE A 128 -15.35 -5.79 6.66
CA ILE A 128 -16.75 -6.09 6.92
C ILE A 128 -16.93 -7.22 7.92
N PHE A 129 -18.00 -7.13 8.70
CA PHE A 129 -18.52 -8.26 9.47
C PHE A 129 -20.00 -8.49 9.18
N LEU A 130 -20.42 -9.75 9.27
CA LEU A 130 -21.78 -10.20 9.03
C LEU A 130 -22.36 -10.78 10.31
N VAL A 131 -23.44 -10.17 10.81
CA VAL A 131 -24.21 -10.67 11.95
C VAL A 131 -25.21 -11.71 11.45
N THR A 132 -25.13 -12.91 12.01
CA THR A 132 -26.03 -14.03 11.71
C THR A 132 -26.84 -14.41 12.94
N ALA A 133 -27.79 -15.34 12.82
CA ALA A 133 -28.50 -15.87 13.98
C ALA A 133 -27.63 -16.73 14.93
N GLN A 134 -26.43 -17.14 14.49
CA GLN A 134 -25.59 -18.14 15.19
C GLN A 134 -24.23 -17.58 15.63
N GLY A 135 -23.90 -16.35 15.25
CA GLY A 135 -22.60 -15.73 15.52
C GLY A 135 -22.27 -14.63 14.52
N VAL A 136 -21.07 -14.06 14.65
CA VAL A 136 -20.52 -13.05 13.75
C VAL A 136 -19.46 -13.71 12.85
N ILE A 137 -19.56 -13.46 11.55
CA ILE A 137 -18.50 -13.74 10.58
C ILE A 137 -17.72 -12.43 10.41
N VAL A 138 -16.41 -12.46 10.59
CA VAL A 138 -15.54 -11.30 10.32
C VAL A 138 -14.68 -11.60 9.09
N VAL A 139 -14.46 -10.60 8.26
CA VAL A 139 -13.46 -10.66 7.19
C VAL A 139 -12.22 -9.88 7.67
N ASP A 140 -11.04 -10.42 7.46
CA ASP A 140 -9.74 -9.81 7.77
C ASP A 140 -9.58 -9.27 9.21
N ALA A 141 -8.42 -8.70 9.52
CA ALA A 141 -8.08 -8.07 10.80
C ALA A 141 -6.97 -7.00 10.62
N PRO A 142 -7.26 -5.85 9.99
CA PRO A 142 -6.23 -4.85 9.73
C PRO A 142 -5.63 -4.34 11.05
N PRO A 143 -4.29 -4.32 11.23
CA PRO A 143 -3.67 -3.93 12.48
C PRO A 143 -3.98 -2.49 12.94
N SER A 144 -4.24 -1.58 11.99
CA SER A 144 -4.59 -0.19 12.30
C SER A 144 -5.98 -0.07 12.93
N ILE A 145 -6.93 -0.91 12.50
CA ILE A 145 -8.25 -1.03 13.11
C ILE A 145 -8.11 -1.82 14.43
N GLY A 146 -7.50 -3.01 14.39
CA GLY A 146 -7.16 -3.81 15.56
C GLY A 146 -8.33 -3.96 16.55
N GLN A 147 -8.10 -3.59 17.82
CA GLN A 147 -9.11 -3.68 18.88
C GLN A 147 -10.39 -2.86 18.59
N ASN A 148 -10.33 -1.82 17.77
CA ASN A 148 -11.50 -1.07 17.35
C ASN A 148 -12.48 -1.91 16.55
N TYR A 149 -12.01 -2.97 15.88
CA TYR A 149 -12.89 -3.89 15.17
C TYR A 149 -13.80 -4.65 16.14
N LEU A 150 -13.24 -5.12 17.25
CA LEU A 150 -14.02 -5.79 18.31
C LEU A 150 -14.98 -4.81 18.99
N ASN A 151 -14.57 -3.55 19.16
CA ASN A 151 -15.46 -2.50 19.70
C ASN A 151 -16.61 -2.19 18.73
N ALA A 152 -16.34 -2.10 17.43
CA ALA A 152 -17.36 -1.91 16.39
C ALA A 152 -18.39 -3.04 16.39
N ILE A 153 -17.95 -4.29 16.52
CA ILE A 153 -18.85 -5.45 16.61
C ILE A 153 -19.69 -5.37 17.89
N ALA A 154 -19.09 -5.02 19.03
CA ALA A 154 -19.79 -4.91 20.32
C ALA A 154 -20.82 -3.77 20.36
N GLU A 155 -20.69 -2.74 19.53
CA GLU A 155 -21.73 -1.71 19.37
C GLU A 155 -22.99 -2.25 18.68
N VAL A 156 -22.83 -3.31 17.88
CA VAL A 156 -23.89 -3.87 17.05
C VAL A 156 -24.51 -5.12 17.68
N THR A 157 -23.70 -5.98 18.31
CA THR A 157 -24.17 -7.28 18.80
C THR A 157 -23.31 -7.87 19.92
N GLU A 158 -23.94 -8.70 20.74
CA GLU A 158 -23.30 -9.49 21.81
C GLU A 158 -22.99 -10.93 21.37
N LEU A 159 -23.28 -11.28 20.11
CA LEU A 159 -23.03 -12.62 19.59
C LEU A 159 -21.52 -12.88 19.44
N PRO A 160 -21.04 -14.11 19.69
CA PRO A 160 -19.63 -14.43 19.54
C PRO A 160 -19.20 -14.41 18.07
N ILE A 161 -17.95 -14.04 17.83
CA ILE A 161 -17.28 -14.27 16.55
C ILE A 161 -17.06 -15.77 16.41
N THR A 162 -17.60 -16.36 15.35
CA THR A 162 -17.52 -17.81 15.09
C THR A 162 -16.68 -18.16 13.88
N HIS A 163 -16.55 -17.22 12.94
CA HIS A 163 -15.83 -17.43 11.68
C HIS A 163 -14.98 -16.21 11.33
N VAL A 164 -13.80 -16.47 10.77
CA VAL A 164 -12.88 -15.47 10.24
C VAL A 164 -12.59 -15.86 8.79
N ILE A 165 -12.75 -14.94 7.85
CA ILE A 165 -12.38 -15.13 6.45
C ILE A 165 -11.15 -14.28 6.17
N TYR A 166 -10.12 -14.87 5.59
CA TYR A 166 -8.98 -14.11 5.07
C TYR A 166 -9.17 -13.83 3.59
N SER A 167 -9.06 -12.56 3.20
CA SER A 167 -9.04 -12.15 1.80
C SER A 167 -7.78 -12.63 1.08
N HIS A 168 -6.61 -12.52 1.74
CA HIS A 168 -5.30 -12.97 1.28
C HIS A 168 -4.25 -12.88 2.42
N THR A 169 -2.96 -13.12 2.15
CA THR A 169 -1.93 -13.29 3.20
C THR A 169 -1.26 -11.98 3.67
N HIS A 170 -1.56 -10.85 3.03
CA HIS A 170 -0.93 -9.57 3.38
C HIS A 170 -1.10 -9.17 4.84
N ARG A 171 -0.01 -8.67 5.44
CA ARG A 171 0.07 -8.42 6.89
C ARG A 171 -0.84 -7.26 7.30
N ASP A 172 -1.01 -6.27 6.47
CA ASP A 172 -1.85 -5.13 6.77
C ASP A 172 -3.35 -5.43 6.71
N HIS A 173 -3.74 -6.56 6.12
CA HIS A 173 -5.13 -7.05 6.16
C HIS A 173 -5.37 -8.05 7.27
N ILE A 174 -4.50 -9.05 7.48
CA ILE A 174 -4.75 -10.11 8.48
C ILE A 174 -3.82 -10.06 9.70
N GLY A 175 -2.96 -9.05 9.80
CA GLY A 175 -1.87 -9.01 10.79
C GLY A 175 -2.27 -8.93 12.26
N ALA A 176 -3.54 -8.66 12.57
CA ALA A 176 -4.08 -8.73 13.92
C ALA A 176 -5.02 -9.93 14.14
N ALA A 177 -5.09 -10.89 13.22
CA ALA A 177 -6.07 -11.98 13.27
C ALA A 177 -6.00 -12.86 14.54
N SER A 178 -4.85 -12.92 15.21
CA SER A 178 -4.71 -13.58 16.52
C SER A 178 -5.54 -12.96 17.64
N MET A 179 -6.14 -11.77 17.44
CA MET A 179 -7.06 -11.16 18.39
C MET A 179 -8.44 -11.84 18.43
N PHE A 180 -8.80 -12.60 17.39
CA PHE A 180 -10.06 -13.32 17.33
C PHE A 180 -10.03 -14.59 18.19
N PRO A 181 -11.20 -15.12 18.62
CA PRO A 181 -11.26 -16.33 19.43
C PRO A 181 -10.51 -17.50 18.79
N SER A 182 -9.72 -18.22 19.58
CA SER A 182 -8.90 -19.34 19.09
C SER A 182 -9.71 -20.54 18.58
N ASP A 183 -11.00 -20.60 18.92
CA ASP A 183 -11.95 -21.61 18.47
C ASP A 183 -12.83 -21.16 17.29
N ALA A 184 -12.63 -19.93 16.78
CA ALA A 184 -13.26 -19.49 15.54
C ALA A 184 -12.73 -20.29 14.34
N VAL A 185 -13.62 -20.61 13.39
CA VAL A 185 -13.24 -21.27 12.15
C VAL A 185 -12.62 -20.23 11.22
N ILE A 186 -11.34 -20.41 10.90
CA ILE A 186 -10.61 -19.55 9.95
C ILE A 186 -10.67 -20.19 8.57
N ILE A 187 -11.20 -19.46 7.58
CA ILE A 187 -11.41 -19.90 6.20
C ILE A 187 -10.53 -19.05 5.28
N ALA A 188 -9.78 -19.68 4.38
CA ALA A 188 -9.02 -18.98 3.34
C ALA A 188 -8.78 -19.89 2.13
N HIS A 189 -8.23 -19.32 1.05
CA HIS A 189 -7.73 -20.12 -0.07
C HIS A 189 -6.52 -20.98 0.34
N GLN A 190 -6.30 -22.12 -0.35
CA GLN A 190 -5.17 -23.01 -0.05
C GLN A 190 -3.80 -22.33 -0.20
N GLU A 191 -3.65 -21.39 -1.13
CA GLU A 191 -2.40 -20.65 -1.32
C GLU A 191 -2.12 -19.73 -0.13
N THR A 192 -3.15 -19.04 0.39
CA THR A 192 -3.05 -18.25 1.62
C THR A 192 -2.59 -19.11 2.79
N ALA A 193 -3.15 -20.32 2.93
CA ALA A 193 -2.76 -21.26 3.98
C ALA A 193 -1.30 -21.70 3.82
N SER A 194 -0.89 -22.11 2.61
CA SER A 194 0.50 -22.52 2.32
C SER A 194 1.49 -21.40 2.64
N GLN A 195 1.19 -20.16 2.24
CA GLN A 195 2.03 -19.01 2.55
C GLN A 195 2.13 -18.73 4.05
N LEU A 196 1.03 -18.87 4.79
CA LEU A 196 1.02 -18.67 6.25
C LEU A 196 1.78 -19.76 7.01
N GLU A 197 1.67 -21.02 6.59
CA GLU A 197 2.46 -22.13 7.14
C GLU A 197 3.97 -21.89 6.98
N GLN A 198 4.38 -21.39 5.80
CA GLN A 198 5.79 -21.06 5.53
C GLN A 198 6.27 -19.85 6.33
N ARG A 199 5.43 -18.83 6.49
CA ARG A 199 5.77 -17.59 7.22
C ARG A 199 5.84 -17.82 8.74
N ASN A 200 5.09 -18.78 9.28
CA ASN A 200 5.04 -19.14 10.71
C ASN A 200 4.89 -17.91 11.62
N ASP A 201 3.90 -17.06 11.32
CA ASP A 201 3.64 -15.82 12.03
C ASP A 201 2.56 -16.02 13.10
N PRO A 202 2.87 -15.89 14.41
CA PRO A 202 1.90 -16.13 15.47
C PRO A 202 0.73 -15.12 15.48
N ASN A 203 0.86 -13.98 14.81
CA ASN A 203 -0.22 -12.99 14.71
C ASN A 203 -1.23 -13.29 13.58
N ARG A 204 -0.90 -14.24 12.69
CA ARG A 204 -1.71 -14.66 11.55
C ARG A 204 -1.90 -16.18 11.60
N PRO A 205 -2.82 -16.69 12.45
CA PRO A 205 -3.05 -18.12 12.59
C PRO A 205 -3.36 -18.77 11.24
N VAL A 206 -2.83 -19.98 11.01
CA VAL A 206 -3.07 -20.75 9.79
C VAL A 206 -4.56 -21.08 9.68
N PRO A 207 -5.19 -20.94 8.49
CA PRO A 207 -6.59 -21.28 8.27
C PRO A 207 -6.91 -22.73 8.69
N THR A 208 -8.04 -22.90 9.36
CA THR A 208 -8.55 -24.22 9.77
C THR A 208 -9.34 -24.92 8.66
N VAL A 209 -9.82 -24.15 7.69
CA VAL A 209 -10.57 -24.62 6.51
C VAL A 209 -9.99 -23.93 5.28
N THR A 210 -9.74 -24.72 4.24
CA THR A 210 -9.23 -24.23 2.96
C THR A 210 -10.12 -24.66 1.80
N PHE A 211 -10.04 -23.94 0.70
CA PHE A 211 -10.67 -24.29 -0.58
C PHE A 211 -9.73 -23.96 -1.76
N GLU A 212 -10.02 -24.54 -2.92
CA GLU A 212 -9.20 -24.40 -4.15
C GLU A 212 -9.85 -23.48 -5.20
N GLU A 213 -11.17 -23.62 -5.43
CA GLU A 213 -11.86 -22.82 -6.46
C GLU A 213 -12.97 -21.97 -5.84
N LYS A 214 -13.93 -22.63 -5.15
CA LYS A 214 -15.08 -21.97 -4.53
C LYS A 214 -15.39 -22.54 -3.17
N TYR A 215 -15.95 -21.71 -2.30
CA TYR A 215 -16.50 -22.10 -1.01
C TYR A 215 -17.73 -21.26 -0.69
N THR A 216 -18.83 -21.92 -0.30
CA THR A 216 -20.06 -21.23 0.13
C THR A 216 -20.19 -21.38 1.64
N LEU A 217 -20.11 -20.26 2.36
CA LEU A 217 -20.36 -20.22 3.79
C LEU A 217 -21.83 -19.88 4.03
N GLU A 218 -22.59 -20.85 4.54
CA GLU A 218 -23.99 -20.67 4.92
C GLU A 218 -24.15 -20.74 6.43
N ILE A 219 -24.61 -19.64 7.04
CA ILE A 219 -24.90 -19.60 8.48
C ILE A 219 -26.32 -19.04 8.68
N GLY A 220 -27.24 -19.94 8.98
CA GLY A 220 -28.66 -19.60 9.11
C GLY A 220 -29.22 -19.16 7.77
N ASN A 221 -29.65 -17.91 7.67
CA ASN A 221 -30.15 -17.32 6.43
C ASN A 221 -29.09 -16.49 5.68
N GLN A 222 -27.87 -16.38 6.20
CA GLN A 222 -26.80 -15.59 5.61
C GLN A 222 -25.89 -16.46 4.74
N VAL A 223 -25.45 -15.93 3.59
CA VAL A 223 -24.59 -16.63 2.63
C VAL A 223 -23.45 -15.70 2.22
N LEU A 224 -22.22 -16.23 2.25
CA LEU A 224 -21.05 -15.65 1.59
C LEU A 224 -20.47 -16.65 0.59
N GLU A 225 -20.23 -16.19 -0.62
CA GLU A 225 -19.59 -16.94 -1.70
C GLU A 225 -18.13 -16.49 -1.80
N LEU A 226 -17.21 -17.43 -1.64
CA LEU A 226 -15.78 -17.22 -1.72
C LEU A 226 -15.26 -17.85 -3.00
N GLU A 227 -14.59 -17.08 -3.85
CA GLU A 227 -14.14 -17.55 -5.16
C GLU A 227 -12.70 -17.13 -5.43
N TYR A 228 -11.92 -18.05 -5.99
CA TYR A 228 -10.56 -17.81 -6.47
C TYR A 228 -10.55 -17.80 -8.00
N HIS A 229 -10.12 -16.68 -8.58
CA HIS A 229 -10.07 -16.47 -10.04
C HIS A 229 -8.62 -16.39 -10.56
N GLY A 230 -7.67 -17.00 -9.83
CA GLY A 230 -6.24 -16.92 -10.12
C GLY A 230 -5.52 -15.82 -9.32
N PRO A 231 -4.21 -15.63 -9.54
CA PRO A 231 -3.36 -14.74 -8.75
C PRO A 231 -3.53 -13.27 -9.17
N ILE A 232 -4.77 -12.76 -9.10
CA ILE A 232 -5.14 -11.42 -9.57
C ILE A 232 -4.52 -10.28 -8.75
N HIS A 233 -3.94 -10.56 -7.60
CA HIS A 233 -3.14 -9.63 -6.79
C HIS A 233 -1.92 -10.37 -6.25
N GLU A 234 -2.19 -11.46 -5.52
CA GLU A 234 -1.24 -12.51 -5.14
C GLU A 234 -1.95 -13.87 -5.18
N PRO A 235 -1.21 -15.01 -5.23
CA PRO A 235 -1.79 -16.33 -5.03
C PRO A 235 -2.59 -16.42 -3.72
N GLY A 236 -3.88 -16.70 -3.86
CA GLY A 236 -4.83 -16.80 -2.74
C GLY A 236 -5.60 -15.52 -2.41
N ASN A 237 -5.53 -14.48 -3.24
CA ASN A 237 -6.49 -13.37 -3.18
C ASN A 237 -7.86 -13.80 -3.71
N ILE A 238 -8.89 -13.66 -2.87
CA ILE A 238 -10.24 -14.18 -3.15
C ILE A 238 -11.29 -13.10 -3.25
N PHE A 239 -12.31 -13.37 -4.05
CA PHE A 239 -13.57 -12.62 -4.09
C PHE A 239 -14.43 -13.10 -2.93
N ILE A 240 -15.03 -12.17 -2.20
CA ILE A 240 -15.93 -12.43 -1.07
C ILE A 240 -17.26 -11.74 -1.38
N TYR A 241 -18.23 -12.50 -1.87
CA TYR A 241 -19.49 -11.99 -2.37
C TYR A 241 -20.66 -12.34 -1.43
N ALA A 242 -21.44 -11.33 -1.08
CA ALA A 242 -22.64 -11.43 -0.25
C ALA A 242 -23.88 -11.18 -1.13
N PRO A 243 -24.48 -12.22 -1.75
CA PRO A 243 -25.50 -12.05 -2.78
C PRO A 243 -26.79 -11.39 -2.29
N GLN A 244 -27.19 -11.61 -1.04
CA GLN A 244 -28.40 -10.99 -0.48
C GLN A 244 -28.23 -9.49 -0.27
N GLN A 245 -27.03 -9.12 0.18
CA GLN A 245 -26.63 -7.74 0.43
C GLN A 245 -26.22 -7.00 -0.83
N LYS A 246 -25.92 -7.72 -1.92
CA LYS A 246 -25.30 -7.19 -3.14
C LYS A 246 -24.00 -6.46 -2.84
N VAL A 247 -23.14 -7.12 -2.05
CA VAL A 247 -21.85 -6.57 -1.62
C VAL A 247 -20.75 -7.50 -2.11
N LEU A 248 -19.78 -6.94 -2.83
CA LEU A 248 -18.55 -7.64 -3.22
C LEU A 248 -17.37 -7.01 -2.48
N MET A 249 -16.66 -7.82 -1.71
CA MET A 249 -15.36 -7.45 -1.16
C MET A 249 -14.27 -8.17 -1.96
N LEU A 250 -13.34 -7.38 -2.48
CA LEU A 250 -12.14 -7.87 -3.13
C LEU A 250 -11.02 -6.90 -2.78
N VAL A 251 -10.04 -7.40 -2.05
CA VAL A 251 -9.04 -6.55 -1.42
C VAL A 251 -7.86 -6.33 -2.36
N ASP A 252 -7.36 -5.09 -2.39
CA ASP A 252 -6.19 -4.62 -3.13
C ASP A 252 -6.32 -4.58 -4.67
N ILE A 253 -7.54 -4.69 -5.23
CA ILE A 253 -7.77 -4.60 -6.68
C ILE A 253 -8.30 -3.22 -7.10
N VAL A 254 -9.42 -2.78 -6.52
CA VAL A 254 -10.05 -1.49 -6.84
C VAL A 254 -9.99 -0.56 -5.64
N PHE A 255 -9.47 0.64 -5.87
CA PHE A 255 -9.31 1.72 -4.90
C PHE A 255 -10.29 2.88 -5.20
N PRO A 256 -11.50 2.93 -4.59
CA PRO A 256 -12.56 3.82 -5.05
C PRO A 256 -12.21 5.32 -5.00
N GLY A 257 -12.06 5.95 -6.18
CA GLY A 257 -11.66 7.35 -6.36
C GLY A 257 -10.15 7.62 -6.28
N TRP A 258 -9.31 6.59 -6.18
CA TRP A 258 -7.86 6.72 -6.08
C TRP A 258 -7.17 5.82 -7.10
N THR A 259 -5.92 6.11 -7.44
CA THR A 259 -5.05 5.11 -8.07
C THR A 259 -4.70 4.03 -7.05
N PRO A 260 -4.32 2.82 -7.51
CA PRO A 260 -3.72 1.83 -6.63
C PRO A 260 -2.49 2.36 -5.89
N PHE A 261 -2.12 1.65 -4.82
CA PHE A 261 -0.80 1.82 -4.22
C PHE A 261 0.30 1.50 -5.24
N LYS A 262 1.52 1.95 -4.98
CA LYS A 262 2.70 1.79 -5.84
C LYS A 262 2.79 0.42 -6.53
N ASP A 263 3.31 0.42 -7.78
CA ASP A 263 3.51 -0.77 -8.61
C ASP A 263 2.22 -1.60 -8.80
N LEU A 264 1.09 -0.88 -9.01
CA LEU A 264 -0.28 -1.40 -9.14
C LEU A 264 -0.69 -2.32 -7.99
N ALA A 265 -0.64 -1.75 -6.79
CA ALA A 265 -0.88 -2.41 -5.51
C ALA A 265 0.09 -3.54 -5.18
N MET A 266 1.29 -3.57 -5.76
CA MET A 266 2.24 -4.68 -5.62
C MET A 266 1.75 -5.99 -6.25
N ALA A 267 0.90 -5.91 -7.29
CA ALA A 267 0.42 -7.07 -8.01
C ALA A 267 1.56 -7.97 -8.52
N GLU A 268 1.47 -9.27 -8.22
CA GLU A 268 2.45 -10.27 -8.65
C GLU A 268 2.27 -10.67 -10.12
N ASP A 269 1.02 -10.63 -10.63
CA ASP A 269 0.66 -10.89 -12.03
C ASP A 269 -0.16 -9.73 -12.60
N VAL A 270 0.49 -8.86 -13.38
CA VAL A 270 -0.13 -7.64 -13.92
C VAL A 270 -1.25 -7.94 -14.92
N PRO A 271 -1.10 -8.84 -15.91
CA PRO A 271 -2.22 -9.27 -16.74
C PRO A 271 -3.42 -9.77 -15.94
N ALA A 272 -3.21 -10.61 -14.92
CA ALA A 272 -4.30 -11.12 -14.08
C ALA A 272 -4.98 -9.99 -13.29
N PHE A 273 -4.19 -9.08 -12.70
CA PHE A 273 -4.70 -7.90 -12.00
C PHE A 273 -5.62 -7.03 -12.86
N ILE A 274 -5.24 -6.81 -14.12
CA ILE A 274 -6.06 -6.01 -15.04
C ILE A 274 -7.35 -6.75 -15.40
N VAL A 275 -7.27 -8.06 -15.68
CA VAL A 275 -8.45 -8.91 -15.98
C VAL A 275 -9.43 -9.00 -14.80
N ALA A 276 -8.96 -8.86 -13.57
CA ALA A 276 -9.81 -8.89 -12.37
C ALA A 276 -10.99 -7.89 -12.46
N HIS A 277 -10.80 -6.75 -13.11
CA HIS A 277 -11.82 -5.72 -13.28
C HIS A 277 -12.98 -6.21 -14.16
N ASP A 278 -12.70 -7.01 -15.19
CA ASP A 278 -13.72 -7.63 -16.01
C ASP A 278 -14.55 -8.63 -15.20
N ILE A 279 -13.86 -9.46 -14.40
CA ILE A 279 -14.50 -10.47 -13.55
C ILE A 279 -15.39 -9.81 -12.50
N ILE A 280 -14.92 -8.73 -11.85
CA ILE A 280 -15.73 -7.95 -10.89
C ILE A 280 -17.05 -7.51 -11.53
N LEU A 281 -17.01 -7.00 -12.76
CA LEU A 281 -18.20 -6.49 -13.46
C LEU A 281 -19.21 -7.57 -13.86
N GLU A 282 -18.89 -8.85 -13.69
CA GLU A 282 -19.84 -9.97 -13.87
C GLU A 282 -20.74 -10.19 -12.65
N TYR A 283 -20.39 -9.66 -11.48
CA TYR A 283 -21.17 -9.78 -10.24
C TYR A 283 -22.32 -8.75 -10.16
N ASP A 284 -23.46 -9.15 -9.60
CA ASP A 284 -24.61 -8.27 -9.31
C ASP A 284 -24.46 -7.60 -7.92
N PHE A 285 -23.53 -6.65 -7.81
CA PHE A 285 -23.30 -5.89 -6.58
C PHE A 285 -23.72 -4.42 -6.71
N ASP A 286 -24.21 -3.85 -5.60
CA ASP A 286 -24.47 -2.42 -5.45
C ASP A 286 -23.29 -1.72 -4.76
N THR A 287 -22.56 -2.44 -3.90
CA THR A 287 -21.46 -1.90 -3.07
C THR A 287 -20.20 -2.76 -3.19
N TYR A 288 -19.06 -2.10 -3.33
CA TYR A 288 -17.73 -2.71 -3.39
C TYR A 288 -16.89 -2.34 -2.17
N VAL A 289 -16.17 -3.29 -1.59
CA VAL A 289 -15.24 -3.08 -0.46
C VAL A 289 -13.82 -3.45 -0.91
N GLY A 290 -12.95 -2.44 -1.06
CA GLY A 290 -11.59 -2.60 -1.61
C GLY A 290 -10.48 -2.84 -0.59
N GLY A 291 -10.78 -2.82 0.71
CA GLY A 291 -9.80 -3.02 1.78
C GLY A 291 -8.96 -1.80 2.16
N HIS A 292 -8.78 -0.83 1.26
CA HIS A 292 -8.01 0.40 1.52
C HIS A 292 -8.76 1.68 1.19
N LEU A 293 -8.20 2.78 1.69
CA LEU A 293 -8.58 4.16 1.48
C LEU A 293 -9.96 4.48 2.08
N THR A 294 -10.49 5.64 1.72
CA THR A 294 -11.41 6.33 2.62
C THR A 294 -12.86 5.91 2.48
N ARG A 295 -13.27 5.22 1.41
CA ARG A 295 -14.69 4.90 1.14
C ARG A 295 -14.95 3.57 0.46
N LEU A 296 -16.20 3.12 0.57
CA LEU A 296 -16.76 2.06 -0.26
C LEU A 296 -16.89 2.50 -1.72
N GLY A 297 -16.89 1.51 -2.62
CA GLY A 297 -16.97 1.70 -4.07
C GLY A 297 -18.28 1.21 -4.68
N THR A 298 -18.40 1.43 -5.98
CA THR A 298 -19.48 0.96 -6.85
C THR A 298 -18.92 0.37 -8.13
N SER A 299 -19.77 -0.20 -8.99
CA SER A 299 -19.35 -0.64 -10.34
C SER A 299 -18.73 0.48 -11.18
N GLN A 300 -19.12 1.74 -10.96
CA GLN A 300 -18.52 2.88 -11.64
C GLN A 300 -17.04 3.07 -11.25
N ASP A 301 -16.66 2.80 -9.99
CA ASP A 301 -15.26 2.87 -9.56
C ASP A 301 -14.40 1.80 -10.25
N VAL A 302 -14.97 0.61 -10.47
CA VAL A 302 -14.32 -0.48 -11.21
C VAL A 302 -14.11 -0.08 -12.68
N VAL A 303 -15.13 0.53 -13.31
CA VAL A 303 -15.03 1.02 -14.69
C VAL A 303 -13.96 2.11 -14.81
N ILE A 304 -13.93 3.07 -13.89
CA ILE A 304 -12.94 4.15 -13.89
C ILE A 304 -11.52 3.60 -13.77
N GLN A 305 -11.27 2.64 -12.87
CA GLN A 305 -9.94 2.03 -12.75
C GLN A 305 -9.56 1.18 -13.96
N LYS A 306 -10.52 0.46 -14.54
CA LYS A 306 -10.31 -0.26 -15.79
C LYS A 306 -9.90 0.68 -16.93
N GLU A 307 -10.60 1.80 -17.10
CA GLU A 307 -10.24 2.84 -18.09
C GLU A 307 -8.82 3.39 -17.83
N TYR A 308 -8.46 3.65 -16.57
CA TYR A 308 -7.12 4.11 -16.20
C TYR A 308 -6.03 3.12 -16.60
N PHE A 309 -6.24 1.82 -16.34
CA PHE A 309 -5.27 0.80 -16.75
C PHE A 309 -5.22 0.61 -18.26
N GLN A 310 -6.33 0.77 -18.97
CA GLN A 310 -6.34 0.74 -20.44
C GLN A 310 -5.48 1.86 -21.01
N ASP A 311 -5.63 3.08 -20.51
CA ASP A 311 -4.81 4.23 -20.96
C ASP A 311 -3.32 4.01 -20.64
N ILE A 312 -2.99 3.50 -19.45
CA ILE A 312 -1.59 3.16 -19.13
C ILE A 312 -1.06 2.05 -20.04
N GLN A 313 -1.85 1.01 -20.33
CA GLN A 313 -1.46 -0.06 -21.24
C GLN A 313 -1.17 0.47 -22.64
N GLU A 314 -2.02 1.35 -23.19
CA GLU A 314 -1.83 1.95 -24.50
C GLU A 314 -0.59 2.87 -24.51
N ASN A 315 -0.46 3.75 -23.52
CA ASN A 315 0.64 4.70 -23.40
C ASN A 315 1.99 3.99 -23.18
N ALA A 316 2.03 2.96 -22.33
CA ALA A 316 3.22 2.13 -22.12
C ALA A 316 3.60 1.36 -23.38
N ALA A 317 2.62 0.81 -24.12
CA ALA A 317 2.88 0.10 -25.36
C ALA A 317 3.46 1.02 -26.44
N LEU A 318 2.93 2.25 -26.54
CA LEU A 318 3.48 3.28 -27.44
C LEU A 318 4.90 3.68 -27.04
N ALA A 319 5.16 3.93 -25.75
CA ALA A 319 6.50 4.25 -25.25
C ALA A 319 7.49 3.11 -25.53
N ASN A 320 7.09 1.86 -25.27
CA ASN A 320 7.88 0.65 -25.57
C ASN A 320 8.28 0.55 -27.06
N GLN A 321 7.45 1.05 -27.98
CA GLN A 321 7.74 1.05 -29.42
C GLN A 321 8.58 2.24 -29.88
N GLN A 322 8.44 3.39 -29.23
CA GLN A 322 9.02 4.66 -29.69
C GLN A 322 10.39 4.94 -29.10
N VAL A 323 10.65 4.51 -27.86
CA VAL A 323 11.94 4.74 -27.22
C VAL A 323 13.00 3.85 -27.86
N ASP A 324 13.97 4.47 -28.53
CA ASP A 324 15.05 3.76 -29.20
C ASP A 324 16.21 3.49 -28.22
N PHE A 325 16.38 2.22 -27.86
CA PHE A 325 17.48 1.76 -27.01
C PHE A 325 18.86 2.17 -27.56
N MET A 326 19.08 2.09 -28.87
CA MET A 326 20.37 2.40 -29.48
C MET A 326 20.63 3.90 -29.53
N ALA A 327 19.60 4.72 -29.69
CA ALA A 327 19.72 6.18 -29.54
C ALA A 327 20.18 6.54 -28.12
N ILE A 328 19.55 5.93 -27.10
CA ILE A 328 19.95 6.11 -25.70
C ILE A 328 21.37 5.58 -25.45
N ALA A 329 21.73 4.39 -25.96
CA ALA A 329 23.07 3.84 -25.79
C ALA A 329 24.15 4.74 -26.41
N GLN A 330 23.88 5.29 -27.60
CA GLN A 330 24.76 6.27 -28.24
C GLN A 330 24.87 7.54 -27.39
N GLU A 331 23.76 8.01 -26.83
CA GLU A 331 23.72 9.18 -25.97
C GLU A 331 24.52 8.98 -24.67
N VAL A 332 24.33 7.85 -24.03
CA VAL A 332 24.87 7.55 -22.71
C VAL A 332 26.34 7.17 -22.76
N GLY A 333 26.75 6.47 -23.82
CA GLY A 333 28.03 5.77 -23.89
C GLY A 333 27.89 4.29 -23.56
N PHE A 334 28.79 3.47 -24.09
CA PHE A 334 28.73 2.00 -24.03
C PHE A 334 29.50 1.40 -22.84
N GLU A 335 30.05 2.24 -21.96
CA GLU A 335 30.95 1.80 -20.89
C GLU A 335 30.22 1.12 -19.72
N ASN A 336 28.94 1.47 -19.50
CA ASN A 336 28.12 0.90 -18.44
C ASN A 336 26.78 0.43 -19.00
N PRO A 337 26.63 -0.86 -19.35
CA PRO A 337 25.38 -1.36 -19.93
C PRO A 337 24.18 -1.24 -18.98
N TRP A 338 24.38 -1.40 -17.66
CA TRP A 338 23.30 -1.26 -16.68
C TRP A 338 22.75 0.16 -16.61
N LEU A 339 23.62 1.15 -16.79
CA LEU A 339 23.21 2.54 -16.86
C LEU A 339 22.35 2.82 -18.10
N ILE A 340 22.70 2.26 -19.26
CA ILE A 340 21.91 2.37 -20.50
C ILE A 340 20.52 1.78 -20.27
N PHE A 341 20.44 0.56 -19.71
CA PHE A 341 19.17 -0.09 -19.39
C PHE A 341 18.33 0.73 -18.41
N GLN A 342 18.94 1.29 -17.36
CA GLN A 342 18.22 2.11 -16.40
C GLN A 342 17.62 3.37 -17.06
N ILE A 343 18.37 4.05 -17.93
CA ILE A 343 17.86 5.25 -18.60
C ILE A 343 16.81 4.90 -19.63
N TYR A 344 16.99 3.80 -20.34
CA TYR A 344 15.99 3.28 -21.27
C TYR A 344 14.67 2.98 -20.56
N ALA A 345 14.74 2.27 -19.43
CA ALA A 345 13.58 2.01 -18.56
C ALA A 345 12.92 3.32 -18.09
N ASP A 346 13.71 4.23 -17.48
CA ASP A 346 13.19 5.51 -16.97
C ASP A 346 12.57 6.37 -18.08
N THR A 347 13.12 6.34 -19.30
CA THR A 347 12.61 7.11 -20.45
C THR A 347 11.26 6.58 -20.92
N ILE A 348 11.11 5.25 -21.01
CA ILE A 348 9.83 4.63 -21.34
C ILE A 348 8.78 4.97 -20.29
N THR A 349 9.14 4.81 -19.02
CA THR A 349 8.24 5.08 -17.90
C THR A 349 7.81 6.54 -17.87
N GLN A 350 8.75 7.48 -18.05
CA GLN A 350 8.43 8.90 -18.09
C GLN A 350 7.53 9.24 -19.27
N GLN A 351 7.79 8.70 -20.47
CA GLN A 351 6.95 8.95 -21.64
C GLN A 351 5.52 8.45 -21.43
N CYS A 352 5.34 7.27 -20.83
CA CYS A 352 4.01 6.77 -20.45
C CYS A 352 3.33 7.67 -19.40
N THR A 353 4.10 8.13 -18.41
CA THR A 353 3.60 8.97 -17.31
C THR A 353 3.11 10.32 -17.83
N ASP A 354 3.92 10.99 -18.66
CA ASP A 354 3.62 12.29 -19.25
C ASP A 354 2.38 12.23 -20.15
N ALA A 355 2.13 11.08 -20.79
CA ALA A 355 0.94 10.85 -21.60
C ALA A 355 -0.31 10.54 -20.77
N THR A 356 -0.16 9.96 -19.57
CA THR A 356 -1.29 9.49 -18.77
C THR A 356 -1.76 10.52 -17.75
N VAL A 357 -0.84 11.15 -17.02
CA VAL A 357 -1.17 12.03 -15.88
C VAL A 357 -2.18 13.14 -16.25
N PRO A 358 -2.03 13.88 -17.37
CA PRO A 358 -2.93 15.00 -17.69
C PRO A 358 -4.41 14.61 -17.82
N ASP A 359 -4.71 13.39 -18.26
CA ASP A 359 -6.09 12.92 -18.48
C ASP A 359 -6.74 12.39 -17.19
N TRP A 360 -5.95 12.12 -16.16
CA TRP A 360 -6.38 11.42 -14.94
C TRP A 360 -6.26 12.23 -13.66
N ILE A 361 -5.44 13.29 -13.64
CA ILE A 361 -5.08 14.04 -12.44
C ILE A 361 -6.29 14.64 -11.68
N ASP A 362 -7.37 14.97 -12.41
CA ASP A 362 -8.60 15.51 -11.83
C ASP A 362 -9.68 14.44 -11.57
N ARG A 363 -9.44 13.18 -11.98
CA ARG A 363 -10.40 12.06 -11.90
C ARG A 363 -10.11 11.11 -10.74
N LEU A 364 -8.84 10.85 -10.46
CA LEU A 364 -8.37 9.96 -9.40
C LEU A 364 -7.34 10.67 -8.53
N ALA A 365 -7.42 10.48 -7.22
CA ALA A 365 -6.37 10.92 -6.31
C ALA A 365 -5.13 10.02 -6.42
N GLY A 366 -3.93 10.60 -6.24
CA GLY A 366 -2.65 9.87 -6.26
C GLY A 366 -2.04 9.67 -7.65
N VAL A 367 -2.65 10.21 -8.71
CA VAL A 367 -2.16 10.09 -10.09
C VAL A 367 -0.74 10.67 -10.24
N ASP A 368 -0.46 11.83 -9.69
CA ASP A 368 0.88 12.44 -9.70
C ASP A 368 1.92 11.67 -8.86
N LEU A 369 1.47 10.78 -7.98
CA LEU A 369 2.34 10.04 -7.06
C LEU A 369 2.71 8.66 -7.59
N PHE A 370 1.75 7.91 -8.13
CA PHE A 370 1.93 6.49 -8.45
C PHE A 370 1.84 6.14 -9.93
N THR A 371 1.42 7.06 -10.82
CA THR A 371 1.35 6.76 -12.27
C THR A 371 2.70 6.34 -12.84
N TYR A 372 3.80 6.95 -12.39
CA TYR A 372 5.14 6.55 -12.81
C TYR A 372 5.41 5.07 -12.53
N ASP A 373 5.11 4.64 -11.30
CA ASP A 373 5.30 3.26 -10.88
C ASP A 373 4.39 2.29 -11.64
N HIS A 374 3.15 2.71 -11.92
CA HIS A 374 2.21 1.90 -12.71
C HIS A 374 2.64 1.77 -14.17
N CYS A 375 3.10 2.86 -14.79
CA CYS A 375 3.66 2.88 -16.13
C CYS A 375 4.88 1.96 -16.23
N TRP A 376 5.77 1.95 -15.24
CA TRP A 376 6.88 1.00 -15.17
C TRP A 376 6.37 -0.43 -15.10
N LYS A 377 5.49 -0.73 -14.15
CA LYS A 377 4.98 -2.09 -13.91
C LYS A 377 4.25 -2.68 -15.12
N ILE A 378 3.43 -1.87 -15.80
CA ILE A 378 2.76 -2.27 -17.04
C ILE A 378 3.76 -2.40 -18.19
N SER A 379 4.68 -1.44 -18.38
CA SER A 379 5.70 -1.51 -19.43
C SER A 379 6.53 -2.79 -19.32
N GLU A 380 6.96 -3.14 -18.10
CA GLU A 380 7.66 -4.39 -17.80
C GLU A 380 6.84 -5.60 -18.22
N SER A 381 5.56 -5.65 -17.81
CA SER A 381 4.67 -6.79 -18.11
C SER A 381 4.42 -7.01 -19.61
N GLN A 382 4.41 -5.94 -20.41
CA GLN A 382 4.21 -6.02 -21.85
C GLN A 382 5.46 -6.46 -22.62
N ARG A 383 6.63 -6.28 -22.00
CA ARG A 383 7.90 -6.46 -22.68
C ARG A 383 8.47 -7.86 -22.56
N ILE A 384 8.00 -8.65 -21.59
CA ILE A 384 8.61 -9.94 -21.18
C ILE A 384 9.04 -10.77 -22.40
N ASP A 385 10.31 -10.57 -22.74
CA ASP A 385 11.16 -11.23 -23.70
C ASP A 385 12.18 -12.12 -22.97
#